data_AF-A0A956P3P6-F1
#
_entry.id   AF-A0A956P3P6-F1
#
_cell.length_a   1.000
_cell.length_b   1.000
_cell.length_c   1.000
_cell.angle_alpha   90.00
_cell.angle_beta   90.00
_cell.angle_gamma   90.00
#
_symmetry.space_group_name_H-M   'P 1'
#
loop_
_entity.id
_entity.type
_entity.pdbx_description
1 polymer ?
#
loop_
_entity_poly.entity_id
_entity_poly.type
_entity_poly.pdbx_seq_one_letter_code
_entity_poly.pdbx_strand_id
1 'polypeptide(L)'
;MTDQPSVRSRVTGGTLLLLLLVFAMTLLGVNAMHSLDGAVQAELATLRERGVLAQAITREVVGAIRIGDRLERGADPRDAAALDSAFVALGAATTTYAQSLDLTGEERVSLDRVARLGTTLRLRSDSLATEPRGPIADSLLAEVRTLVGIEEGAAAQRAVALSQESAKRRTMVWYLFAAALVIGIGSAVLTVRSVVLPLRRLVQATERVGAGDLRTIDLGPMPRELGQLAGAIRRMSEGLSGVVGSVADVSTALTTNAAQLSTRSVQLSDSAGQVSAAIANVSASAERQAESMRDADELLGDLRSAAARSAAASQRVVAVADGIRRTAATHQGHLGAASATLLELHEVVERTTHSVSQLDGAAAAVSEFVELTGELAGQTELLALNAAIEAARAGAAGEGFAV
;
A
#
# COMPACT_ATOMS: atom_id res chain seq x y z
N MET A 1 22.73 -11.22 23.40
CA MET A 1 22.28 -9.81 23.43
C MET A 1 23.18 -9.08 24.39
N THR A 2 24.10 -8.26 23.86
CA THR A 2 25.04 -7.47 24.65
C THR A 2 24.24 -6.56 25.59
N ASP A 3 24.54 -6.66 26.88
CA ASP A 3 23.98 -5.85 27.96
C ASP A 3 24.46 -4.39 27.82
N GLN A 4 23.98 -3.72 26.77
CA GLN A 4 24.27 -2.32 26.52
C GLN A 4 23.53 -1.51 27.59
N PRO A 5 24.25 -0.77 28.45
CA PRO A 5 23.63 -0.03 29.54
C PRO A 5 22.61 0.96 28.98
N SER A 6 21.46 1.05 29.66
CA SER A 6 20.38 1.94 29.27
C SER A 6 20.85 3.40 29.17
N VAL A 7 20.22 4.16 28.27
CA VAL A 7 20.43 5.62 28.22
C VAL A 7 20.11 6.22 29.59
N ARG A 8 19.04 5.75 30.22
CA ARG A 8 18.58 6.21 31.53
C ARG A 8 19.69 6.05 32.57
N SER A 9 20.24 4.86 32.73
CA SER A 9 21.27 4.60 33.76
C SER A 9 22.53 5.43 33.58
N ARG A 10 22.98 5.66 32.33
CA ARG A 10 24.14 6.51 32.04
C ARG A 10 23.89 7.97 32.35
N VAL A 11 22.75 8.51 31.90
CA VAL A 11 22.41 9.92 32.12
C VAL A 11 22.09 10.17 33.58
N THR A 12 21.25 9.35 34.21
CA THR A 12 20.90 9.52 35.63
C THR A 12 22.10 9.34 36.55
N GLY A 13 22.98 8.38 36.25
CA GLY A 13 24.21 8.18 37.01
C GLY A 13 25.14 9.39 36.93
N GLY A 14 25.38 9.92 35.72
CA GLY A 14 26.19 11.11 35.53
C GLY A 14 25.61 12.36 36.19
N THR A 15 24.31 12.60 36.04
CA THR A 15 23.63 13.76 36.66
C THR A 15 23.57 13.66 38.18
N LEU A 16 23.32 12.46 38.73
CA LEU A 16 23.27 12.24 40.17
C LEU A 16 24.66 12.45 40.80
N LEU A 17 25.71 11.91 40.16
CA LEU A 17 27.09 12.11 40.60
C LEU A 17 27.47 13.59 40.62
N LEU A 18 27.06 14.34 39.59
CA LEU A 18 27.32 15.77 39.48
C LEU A 18 26.57 16.56 40.55
N LEU A 19 25.30 16.24 40.80
CA LEU A 19 24.52 16.84 41.89
C LEU A 19 25.13 16.54 43.27
N LEU A 20 25.56 15.29 43.51
CA LEU A 20 26.25 14.91 44.74
C LEU A 20 27.57 15.66 44.93
N LEU A 21 28.33 15.84 43.86
CA LEU A 21 29.58 16.61 43.89
C LEU A 21 29.35 18.09 44.18
N VAL A 22 28.36 18.70 43.52
CA VAL A 22 27.99 20.10 43.78
C VAL A 22 27.51 20.26 45.22
N PHE A 23 26.67 19.34 45.71
CA PHE A 23 26.21 19.36 47.09
C PHE A 23 27.34 19.15 48.11
N ALA A 24 28.27 18.23 47.85
CA ALA A 24 29.44 18.03 48.70
C ALA A 24 30.34 19.28 48.69
N MET A 25 30.52 19.90 47.52
CA MET A 25 31.31 21.13 47.37
C MET A 25 30.68 22.31 48.13
N THR A 26 29.36 22.49 48.05
CA THR A 26 28.67 23.54 48.80
C THR A 26 28.72 23.29 50.30
N LEU A 27 28.48 22.05 50.75
CA LEU A 27 28.53 21.69 52.17
C LEU A 27 29.93 21.88 52.76
N LEU A 28 30.97 21.38 52.07
CA LEU A 28 32.37 21.55 52.48
C LEU A 28 32.78 23.02 52.45
N GLY A 29 32.35 23.78 51.44
CA GLY A 29 32.62 25.21 51.32
C GLY A 29 32.02 26.01 52.49
N VAL A 30 30.74 25.79 52.80
CA VAL A 30 30.05 26.44 53.93
C VAL A 30 30.68 26.06 55.26
N ASN A 31 30.99 24.78 55.47
CA ASN A 31 31.62 24.32 56.71
C ASN A 31 33.04 24.90 56.89
N ALA A 32 33.82 24.98 55.81
CA ALA A 32 35.13 25.61 55.82
C ALA A 32 35.05 27.11 56.13
N MET A 33 34.01 27.80 55.64
CA MET A 33 33.76 29.22 55.88
C MET A 33 33.37 29.48 57.34
N HIS A 34 32.38 28.75 57.88
CA HIS A 34 31.94 28.92 59.28
C HIS A 34 33.04 28.59 60.29
N SER A 35 33.82 27.53 60.04
CA SER A 35 34.93 27.20 60.94
C SER A 35 36.08 28.21 60.86
N LEU A 36 36.29 28.85 59.72
CA LEU A 36 37.27 29.94 59.59
C LEU A 36 36.79 31.20 60.30
N ASP A 37 35.51 31.57 60.14
CA ASP A 37 34.93 32.72 60.86
C ASP A 37 34.98 32.51 62.39
N GLY A 38 34.63 31.32 62.86
CA GLY A 38 34.75 30.97 64.28
C GLY A 38 36.19 31.00 64.81
N ALA A 39 37.15 30.46 64.06
CA ALA A 39 38.57 30.50 64.44
C ALA A 39 39.12 31.93 64.47
N VAL A 40 38.80 32.75 63.48
CA VAL A 40 39.22 34.16 63.41
C VAL A 40 38.59 34.97 64.53
N GLN A 41 37.30 34.77 64.84
CA GLN A 41 36.63 35.49 65.92
C GLN A 41 37.19 35.11 67.30
N ALA A 42 37.43 33.82 67.55
CA ALA A 42 38.04 33.36 68.79
C ALA A 42 39.46 33.94 68.97
N GLU A 43 40.25 33.95 67.89
CA GLU A 43 41.61 34.49 67.91
C GLU A 43 41.66 36.02 68.07
N LEU A 44 40.72 36.74 67.44
CA LEU A 44 40.60 38.19 67.63
C LEU A 44 40.16 38.55 69.05
N ALA A 45 39.31 37.72 69.68
CA ALA A 45 38.89 37.92 71.05
C ALA A 45 40.06 37.76 72.04
N THR A 46 40.87 36.70 71.88
CA THR A 46 42.06 36.46 72.73
C THR A 46 43.11 37.54 72.53
N LEU A 47 43.41 37.96 71.29
CA LEU A 47 44.34 39.05 71.01
C LEU A 47 43.86 40.39 71.59
N ARG A 48 42.55 40.67 71.52
CA ARG A 48 41.97 41.90 72.08
C ARG A 48 42.05 41.90 73.60
N GLU A 49 41.74 40.78 74.25
CA GLU A 49 41.84 40.63 75.70
C GLU A 49 43.28 40.83 76.19
N ARG A 50 44.25 40.12 75.58
CA ARG A 50 45.68 40.25 75.91
C ARG A 50 46.22 41.65 75.66
N GLY A 51 45.85 42.25 74.53
CA GLY A 51 46.25 43.61 74.19
C GLY A 51 45.79 44.64 75.23
N VAL A 52 44.55 44.51 75.72
CA VAL A 52 44.02 45.38 76.80
C VAL A 52 44.79 45.18 78.10
N LEU A 53 45.08 43.94 78.47
CA LEU A 53 45.81 43.64 79.72
C LEU A 53 47.29 44.11 79.64
N ALA A 54 47.97 43.93 78.52
CA ALA A 54 49.33 44.42 78.30
C ALA A 54 49.39 45.95 78.31
N GLN A 55 48.39 46.61 77.71
CA GLN A 55 48.24 48.06 77.77
C GLN A 55 47.98 48.57 79.20
N ALA A 56 47.24 47.82 80.01
CA ALA A 56 47.02 48.15 81.42
C ALA A 56 48.34 48.12 82.21
N ILE A 57 49.13 47.06 82.08
CA ILE A 57 50.47 46.96 82.70
C ILE A 57 51.36 48.13 82.24
N THR A 58 51.39 48.41 80.94
CA THR A 58 52.19 49.50 80.39
C THR A 58 51.77 50.85 80.96
N ARG A 59 50.46 51.10 81.08
CA ARG A 59 49.91 52.33 81.65
C ARG A 59 50.31 52.49 83.11
N GLU A 60 50.18 51.43 83.91
CA GLU A 60 50.53 51.46 85.35
C GLU A 60 52.04 51.61 85.57
N VAL A 61 52.88 50.94 84.78
CA VAL A 61 54.35 51.13 84.85
C VAL A 61 54.76 52.56 84.51
N VAL A 62 54.28 53.10 83.38
CA VAL A 62 54.59 54.47 82.97
C VAL A 62 54.05 55.49 83.98
N GLY A 63 52.86 55.23 84.53
CA GLY A 63 52.26 56.04 85.60
C GLY A 63 53.13 56.05 86.85
N ALA A 64 53.50 54.87 87.36
CA ALA A 64 54.33 54.72 88.54
C ALA A 64 55.71 55.39 88.38
N ILE A 65 56.34 55.26 87.21
CA ILE A 65 57.65 55.89 86.94
C ILE A 65 57.51 57.42 86.89
N ARG A 66 56.50 57.96 86.19
CA ARG A 66 56.27 59.41 86.14
C ARG A 66 55.99 60.01 87.51
N ILE A 67 55.24 59.31 88.37
CA ILE A 67 54.97 59.76 89.74
C ILE A 67 56.25 59.67 90.57
N GLY A 68 57.03 58.58 90.44
CA GLY A 68 58.32 58.41 91.10
C GLY A 68 59.34 59.49 90.73
N ASP A 69 59.46 59.85 89.46
CA ASP A 69 60.37 60.91 89.01
C ASP A 69 59.96 62.30 89.55
N ARG A 70 58.65 62.53 89.77
CA ARG A 70 58.16 63.78 90.38
C ARG A 70 58.53 63.85 91.86
N LEU A 71 58.39 62.73 92.59
CA LEU A 71 58.82 62.61 93.98
C LEU A 71 60.33 62.87 94.16
N GLU A 72 61.17 62.40 93.22
CA GLU A 72 62.61 62.70 93.24
C GLU A 72 62.92 64.20 93.02
N ARG A 73 62.06 64.93 92.29
CA ARG A 73 62.22 66.36 91.99
C ARG A 73 61.55 67.28 93.00
N GLY A 74 60.64 66.78 93.83
CA GLY A 74 59.95 67.53 94.88
C GLY A 74 59.06 66.63 95.74
N ALA A 75 59.19 66.74 97.07
CA ALA A 75 58.50 65.86 98.02
C ALA A 75 57.08 66.38 98.36
N ASP A 76 56.09 66.10 97.50
CA ASP A 76 54.67 66.22 97.87
C ASP A 76 54.19 64.90 98.50
N PRO A 77 53.69 64.89 99.76
CA PRO A 77 53.11 63.72 100.40
C PRO A 77 52.00 63.04 99.59
N ARG A 78 51.28 63.79 98.74
CA ARG A 78 50.23 63.25 97.86
C ARG A 78 50.77 62.37 96.75
N ASP A 79 51.97 62.66 96.24
CA ASP A 79 52.59 61.85 95.19
C ASP A 79 53.10 60.52 95.76
N ALA A 80 53.47 60.44 97.04
CA ALA A 80 53.87 59.18 97.69
C ALA A 80 52.71 58.19 97.79
N ALA A 81 51.53 58.66 98.21
CA ALA A 81 50.31 57.85 98.22
C ALA A 81 49.86 57.45 96.80
N ALA A 82 49.99 58.38 95.83
CA ALA A 82 49.70 58.08 94.43
C ALA A 82 50.65 57.03 93.84
N LEU A 83 51.93 57.06 94.21
CA LEU A 83 52.93 56.09 93.77
C LEU A 83 52.65 54.69 94.32
N ASP A 84 52.34 54.57 95.61
CA ASP A 84 51.96 53.30 96.21
C ASP A 84 50.71 52.71 95.53
N SER A 85 49.71 53.56 95.27
CA SER A 85 48.49 53.15 94.56
C SER A 85 48.78 52.65 93.13
N ALA A 86 49.71 53.26 92.41
CA ALA A 86 50.12 52.84 91.07
C ALA A 86 50.84 51.48 91.09
N PHE A 87 51.67 51.20 92.11
CA PHE A 87 52.30 49.89 92.25
C PHE A 87 51.32 48.80 92.70
N VAL A 88 50.31 49.14 93.52
CA VAL A 88 49.20 48.23 93.84
C VAL A 88 48.41 47.90 92.58
N ALA A 89 48.08 48.90 91.76
CA ALA A 89 47.40 48.72 90.49
C ALA A 89 48.23 47.90 89.49
N LEU A 90 49.55 48.11 89.43
CA LEU A 90 50.47 47.29 88.64
C LEU A 90 50.51 45.84 89.12
N GLY A 91 50.54 45.60 90.44
CA GLY A 91 50.47 44.26 91.02
C GLY A 91 49.15 43.55 90.68
N ALA A 92 48.04 44.28 90.71
CA ALA A 92 46.74 43.78 90.28
C ALA A 92 46.74 43.47 88.77
N ALA A 93 47.21 44.38 87.93
CA ALA A 93 47.27 44.21 86.48
C ALA A 93 48.14 43.02 86.06
N THR A 94 49.31 42.86 86.69
CA THR A 94 50.20 41.72 86.44
C THR A 94 49.59 40.40 86.93
N THR A 95 48.85 40.41 88.04
CA THR A 95 48.11 39.24 88.52
C THR A 95 46.95 38.86 87.60
N THR A 96 46.16 39.83 87.14
CA THR A 96 45.07 39.61 86.18
C THR A 96 45.60 39.10 84.86
N TYR A 97 46.74 39.64 84.39
CA TYR A 97 47.44 39.12 83.21
C TYR A 97 47.91 37.68 83.43
N ALA A 98 48.49 37.37 84.59
CA ALA A 98 48.97 36.03 84.93
C ALA A 98 47.83 34.98 85.01
N GLN A 99 46.61 35.43 85.34
CA GLN A 99 45.40 34.62 85.39
C GLN A 99 44.73 34.43 84.02
N SER A 100 45.15 35.17 82.98
CA SER A 100 44.70 34.90 81.62
C SER A 100 45.15 33.50 81.20
N LEU A 101 44.23 32.70 80.66
CA LEU A 101 44.56 31.35 80.22
C LEU A 101 45.45 31.45 78.97
N ASP A 102 46.48 30.60 78.97
CA ASP A 102 47.36 30.29 77.83
C ASP A 102 48.61 31.18 77.63
N LEU A 103 49.21 31.69 78.71
CA LEU A 103 50.50 32.40 78.63
C LEU A 103 51.62 31.48 78.12
N THR A 104 52.36 31.95 77.12
CA THR A 104 53.58 31.29 76.64
C THR A 104 54.66 31.26 77.73
N GLY A 105 55.63 30.35 77.60
CA GLY A 105 56.74 30.28 78.55
C GLY A 105 57.51 31.60 78.65
N GLU A 106 57.67 32.31 77.53
CA GLU A 106 58.33 33.61 77.46
C GLU A 106 57.48 34.74 78.08
N GLU A 107 56.16 34.76 77.81
CA GLU A 107 55.22 35.71 78.43
C GLU A 107 55.24 35.59 79.95
N ARG A 108 55.23 34.37 80.50
CA ARG A 108 55.28 34.15 81.95
C ARG A 108 56.58 34.66 82.56
N VAL A 109 57.71 34.38 81.93
CA VAL A 109 59.03 34.81 82.43
C VAL A 109 59.12 36.34 82.42
N SER A 110 58.65 36.99 81.36
CA SER A 110 58.69 38.45 81.26
C SER A 110 57.73 39.11 82.24
N LEU A 111 56.51 38.60 82.38
CA LEU A 111 55.52 39.09 83.34
C LEU A 111 55.99 38.96 84.80
N ASP A 112 56.60 37.84 85.15
CA ASP A 112 57.17 37.57 86.47
C ASP A 112 58.36 38.51 86.76
N ARG A 113 59.17 38.85 85.75
CA ARG A 113 60.20 39.91 85.87
C ARG A 113 59.57 41.29 86.07
N VAL A 114 58.50 41.66 85.35
CA VAL A 114 57.76 42.92 85.55
C VAL A 114 57.23 43.00 86.98
N ALA A 115 56.62 41.93 87.49
CA ALA A 115 56.08 41.90 88.86
C ALA A 115 57.20 42.02 89.92
N ARG A 116 58.32 41.31 89.76
CA ARG A 116 59.48 41.42 90.66
C ARG A 116 60.13 42.80 90.63
N LEU A 117 60.33 43.39 89.44
CA LEU A 117 60.91 44.72 89.31
C LEU A 117 59.97 45.79 89.87
N GLY A 118 58.67 45.67 89.65
CA GLY A 118 57.65 46.56 90.22
C GLY A 118 57.61 46.50 91.75
N THR A 119 57.62 45.30 92.34
CA THR A 119 57.68 45.13 93.80
C THR A 119 58.99 45.63 94.40
N THR A 120 60.13 45.38 93.75
CA THR A 120 61.43 45.90 94.18
C THR A 120 61.45 47.43 94.16
N LEU A 121 60.89 48.04 93.10
CA LEU A 121 60.81 49.50 92.95
C LEU A 121 59.86 50.15 93.97
N ARG A 122 58.80 49.44 94.39
CA ARG A 122 57.89 49.83 95.47
C ARG A 122 58.55 49.77 96.85
N LEU A 123 59.22 48.67 97.19
CA LEU A 123 59.93 48.56 98.48
C LEU A 123 61.04 49.62 98.62
N ARG A 124 61.64 50.03 97.49
CA ARG A 124 62.62 51.11 97.40
C ARG A 124 62.00 52.52 97.37
N SER A 125 60.70 52.68 97.13
CA SER A 125 60.00 53.96 97.39
C SER A 125 59.68 54.17 98.86
N ASP A 126 59.44 53.08 99.60
CA ASP A 126 59.05 53.15 101.01
C ASP A 126 60.25 53.26 101.95
N SER A 127 61.38 52.63 101.58
CA SER A 127 62.66 52.88 102.23
C SER A 127 63.27 54.16 101.63
N LEU A 128 63.64 55.13 102.46
CA LEU A 128 64.38 56.35 102.09
C LEU A 128 65.81 56.02 101.60
N ALA A 129 65.95 55.06 100.68
CA ALA A 129 67.20 54.55 100.17
C ALA A 129 67.92 55.63 99.34
N THR A 130 69.22 55.80 99.58
CA THR A 130 70.06 56.85 98.99
C THR A 130 70.49 56.57 97.54
N GLU A 131 70.13 55.42 96.98
CA GLU A 131 70.51 55.05 95.62
C GLU A 131 69.43 55.43 94.57
N PRO A 132 69.84 55.85 93.35
CA PRO A 132 68.92 56.35 92.33
C PRO A 132 67.88 55.30 91.89
N ARG A 133 66.62 55.72 91.67
CA ARG A 133 65.52 54.84 91.18
C ARG A 133 65.65 54.51 89.69
N GLY A 134 66.31 55.39 88.94
CA GLY A 134 66.47 55.34 87.48
C GLY A 134 66.81 53.96 86.91
N PRO A 135 67.88 53.27 87.38
CA PRO A 135 68.28 51.99 86.79
C PRO A 135 67.21 50.87 86.88
N ILE A 136 66.43 50.85 87.97
CA ILE A 136 65.37 49.85 88.17
C ILE A 136 64.12 50.24 87.38
N ALA A 137 63.80 51.53 87.31
CA ALA A 137 62.71 52.07 86.48
C ALA A 137 62.96 51.82 84.98
N ASP A 138 64.19 52.04 84.49
CA ASP A 138 64.59 51.76 83.12
C ASP A 138 64.53 50.26 82.80
N SER A 139 64.96 49.41 83.75
CA SER A 139 64.85 47.96 83.62
C SER A 139 63.40 47.49 83.57
N LEU A 140 62.50 48.10 84.36
CA LEU A 140 61.06 47.81 84.34
C LEU A 140 60.43 48.22 83.01
N LEU A 141 60.78 49.41 82.47
CA LEU A 141 60.32 49.84 81.14
C LEU A 141 60.85 48.93 80.03
N ALA A 142 62.11 48.50 80.11
CA ALA A 142 62.69 47.58 79.15
C ALA A 142 61.97 46.22 79.16
N GLU A 143 61.64 45.69 80.34
CA GLU A 143 60.91 44.44 80.46
C GLU A 143 59.46 44.56 79.96
N VAL A 144 58.76 45.66 80.25
CA VAL A 144 57.42 45.91 79.69
C VAL A 144 57.46 46.02 78.17
N ARG A 145 58.46 46.69 77.58
CA ARG A 145 58.66 46.71 76.12
C ARG A 145 58.92 45.31 75.56
N THR A 146 59.66 44.49 76.30
CA THR A 146 59.90 43.09 75.93
C THR A 146 58.61 42.29 75.93
N LEU A 147 57.78 42.42 76.97
CA LEU A 147 56.47 41.78 77.06
C LEU A 147 55.55 42.17 75.90
N VAL A 148 55.48 43.47 75.56
CA VAL A 148 54.71 43.95 74.40
C VAL A 148 55.27 43.40 73.09
N GLY A 149 56.59 43.35 72.93
CA GLY A 149 57.23 42.77 71.74
C GLY A 149 56.97 41.27 71.58
N ILE A 150 56.87 40.51 72.69
CA ILE A 150 56.48 39.09 72.67
C ILE A 150 55.04 38.94 72.19
N GLU A 151 54.10 39.75 72.70
CA GLU A 151 52.70 39.73 72.27
C GLU A 151 52.53 40.12 70.79
N GLU A 152 53.23 41.15 70.31
CA GLU A 152 53.23 41.53 68.90
C GLU A 152 53.79 40.42 68.00
N GLY A 153 54.88 39.76 68.43
CA GLY A 153 55.47 38.62 67.73
C GLY A 153 54.55 37.40 67.70
N ALA A 154 53.91 37.08 68.83
CA ALA A 154 52.93 36.00 68.92
C ALA A 154 51.70 36.28 68.05
N ALA A 155 51.18 37.51 68.06
CA ALA A 155 50.08 37.93 67.19
C ALA A 155 50.43 37.79 65.70
N ALA A 156 51.65 38.19 65.30
CA ALA A 156 52.12 38.03 63.93
C ALA A 156 52.23 36.55 63.52
N GLN A 157 52.76 35.69 64.38
CA GLN A 157 52.84 34.25 64.11
C GLN A 157 51.47 33.60 63.97
N ARG A 158 50.52 33.94 64.85
CA ARG A 158 49.14 33.42 64.79
C ARG A 158 48.38 33.92 63.56
N ALA A 159 48.56 35.18 63.17
CA ALA A 159 48.01 35.72 61.92
C ALA A 159 48.56 34.97 60.68
N VAL A 160 49.86 34.64 60.67
CA VAL A 160 50.46 33.83 59.60
C VAL A 160 49.88 32.42 59.61
N ALA A 161 49.74 31.77 60.76
CA ALA A 161 49.16 30.42 60.87
C ALA A 161 47.72 30.36 60.34
N LEU A 162 46.87 31.31 60.74
CA LEU A 162 45.50 31.45 60.22
C LEU A 162 45.49 31.67 58.70
N SER A 163 46.40 32.51 58.18
CA SER A 163 46.50 32.75 56.74
C SER A 163 46.91 31.49 55.96
N GLN A 164 47.83 30.68 56.49
CA GLN A 164 48.25 29.42 55.87
C GLN A 164 47.12 28.40 55.87
N GLU A 165 46.36 28.31 56.96
CA GLU A 165 45.22 27.41 57.04
C GLU A 165 44.10 27.83 56.09
N SER A 166 43.84 29.14 55.98
CA SER A 166 42.91 29.69 54.98
C SER A 166 43.34 29.36 53.54
N ALA A 167 44.64 29.42 53.24
CA ALA A 167 45.18 29.12 51.91
C ALA A 167 45.03 27.63 51.55
N LYS A 168 45.28 26.71 52.49
CA LYS A 168 45.05 25.27 52.30
C LYS A 168 43.59 24.97 52.01
N ARG A 169 42.66 25.56 52.78
CA ARG A 169 41.21 25.41 52.60
C ARG A 169 40.75 25.97 51.25
N ARG A 170 41.24 27.15 50.86
CA ARG A 170 40.95 27.75 49.53
C ARG A 170 41.42 26.85 48.39
N THR A 171 42.61 26.27 48.52
CA THR A 171 43.16 25.36 47.50
C THR A 171 42.35 24.06 47.39
N MET A 172 41.88 23.52 48.52
CA MET A 172 40.97 22.35 48.53
C MET A 172 39.67 22.63 47.77
N VAL A 173 39.06 23.81 47.95
CA VAL A 173 37.85 24.20 47.19
C VAL A 173 38.13 24.25 45.68
N TRP A 174 39.29 24.75 45.26
CA TRP A 174 39.68 24.75 43.85
C TRP A 174 39.86 23.34 43.27
N TYR A 175 40.41 22.39 44.05
CA TYR A 175 40.48 20.99 43.61
C TYR A 175 39.10 20.36 43.46
N LEU A 176 38.18 20.60 44.39
CA LEU A 176 36.80 20.12 44.29
C LEU A 176 36.08 20.72 43.07
N PHE A 177 36.28 22.01 42.81
CA PHE A 177 35.76 22.68 41.62
C PHE A 177 36.29 22.05 40.33
N ALA A 178 37.61 21.86 40.24
CA ALA A 178 38.24 21.24 39.07
C ALA A 178 37.73 19.80 38.84
N ALA A 179 37.59 19.00 39.90
CA ALA A 179 37.02 17.66 39.81
C ALA A 179 35.57 17.66 39.31
N ALA A 180 34.73 18.56 39.86
CA ALA A 180 33.35 18.72 39.43
C ALA A 180 33.27 19.15 37.95
N LEU A 181 34.15 20.05 37.50
CA LEU A 181 34.22 20.49 36.11
C LEU A 181 34.58 19.34 35.16
N VAL A 182 35.61 18.56 35.49
CA VAL A 182 36.03 17.40 34.67
C VAL A 182 34.91 16.37 34.57
N ILE A 183 34.25 16.05 35.69
CA ILE A 183 33.12 15.11 35.71
C ILE A 183 31.93 15.66 34.92
N GLY A 184 31.67 16.96 35.01
CA GLY A 184 30.63 17.62 34.23
C GLY A 184 30.86 17.55 32.73
N ILE A 185 32.08 17.88 32.27
CA ILE A 185 32.47 17.76 30.87
C ILE A 185 32.37 16.30 30.41
N GLY A 186 32.87 15.36 31.21
CA GLY A 186 32.78 13.92 30.91
C GLY A 186 31.33 13.45 30.75
N SER A 187 30.45 13.83 31.68
CA SER A 187 29.02 13.51 31.62
C SER A 187 28.32 14.12 30.41
N ALA A 188 28.68 15.35 30.03
CA ALA A 188 28.14 16.01 28.83
C ALA A 188 28.57 15.28 27.55
N VAL A 189 29.86 14.95 27.40
CA VAL A 189 30.39 14.21 26.24
C VAL A 189 29.76 12.82 26.13
N LEU A 190 29.61 12.12 27.26
CA LEU A 190 28.95 10.81 27.30
C LEU A 190 27.48 10.90 26.88
N THR A 191 26.75 11.92 27.33
CA THR A 191 25.35 12.15 26.95
C THR A 191 25.24 12.44 25.45
N VAL A 192 26.08 13.30 24.89
CA VAL A 192 26.07 13.60 23.44
C VAL A 192 26.34 12.35 22.60
N ARG A 193 27.35 11.56 22.97
CA ARG A 193 27.73 10.35 22.22
C ARG A 193 26.73 9.20 22.37
N SER A 194 26.10 9.06 23.53
CA SER A 194 25.17 7.95 23.79
C SER A 194 23.71 8.26 23.44
N VAL A 195 23.32 9.53 23.42
CA VAL A 195 21.93 9.94 23.18
C VAL A 195 21.78 10.73 21.90
N VAL A 196 22.45 11.90 21.83
CA VAL A 196 22.22 12.87 20.74
C VAL A 196 22.62 12.30 19.38
N LEU A 197 23.80 11.66 19.30
CA LEU A 197 24.31 11.15 18.02
C LEU A 197 23.48 9.97 17.49
N PRO A 198 23.16 8.92 18.27
CA PRO A 198 22.27 7.85 17.80
C PRO A 198 20.85 8.35 17.49
N LEU A 199 20.33 9.30 18.26
CA LEU A 199 18.99 9.87 18.01
C LEU A 199 18.94 10.65 16.69
N ARG A 200 19.98 11.41 16.34
CA ARG A 200 20.09 12.02 15.00
C ARG A 200 20.09 10.99 13.87
N ARG A 201 20.76 9.86 14.04
CA ARG A 201 20.74 8.77 13.03
C ARG A 201 19.35 8.16 12.88
N LEU A 202 18.62 7.98 13.97
CA LEU A 202 17.23 7.49 13.95
C LEU A 202 16.31 8.47 13.22
N VAL A 203 16.45 9.77 13.47
CA VAL A 203 15.69 10.81 12.76
C VAL A 203 15.98 10.76 11.27
N GLN A 204 17.26 10.75 10.86
CA GLN A 204 17.66 10.67 9.46
C GLN A 204 17.14 9.40 8.77
N ALA A 205 17.16 8.25 9.45
CA ALA A 205 16.60 7.02 8.91
C ALA A 205 15.08 7.10 8.73
N THR A 206 14.39 7.73 9.69
CA THR A 206 12.93 7.93 9.61
C THR A 206 12.56 8.90 8.48
N GLU A 207 13.32 9.98 8.31
CA GLU A 207 13.15 10.92 7.20
C GLU A 207 13.38 10.24 5.84
N ARG A 208 14.40 9.39 5.73
CA ARG A 208 14.65 8.60 4.51
C ARG A 208 13.50 7.67 4.18
N VAL A 209 12.97 6.94 5.17
CA VAL A 209 11.77 6.11 5.00
C VAL A 209 10.58 6.95 4.58
N GLY A 210 10.37 8.12 5.20
CA GLY A 210 9.31 9.05 4.85
C GLY A 210 9.44 9.64 3.44
N ALA A 211 10.67 9.77 2.94
CA ALA A 211 10.96 10.17 1.56
C ALA A 211 10.84 9.00 0.54
N GLY A 212 10.49 7.79 0.99
CA GLY A 212 10.32 6.61 0.13
C GLY A 212 11.61 5.81 -0.13
N ASP A 213 12.73 6.14 0.52
CA ASP A 213 13.95 5.33 0.46
C ASP A 213 13.85 4.15 1.44
N LEU A 214 13.30 3.03 0.94
CA LEU A 214 13.05 1.80 1.71
C LEU A 214 14.21 0.79 1.66
N ARG A 215 15.41 1.23 1.27
CA ARG A 215 16.62 0.38 1.30
C ARG A 215 16.96 -0.01 2.73
N THR A 216 17.77 -1.06 2.87
CA THR A 216 18.21 -1.57 4.18
C THR A 216 18.82 -0.47 5.05
N ILE A 217 18.27 -0.34 6.26
CA ILE A 217 18.68 0.68 7.23
C ILE A 217 19.66 0.04 8.21
N ASP A 218 20.95 0.40 8.09
CA ASP A 218 21.94 0.12 9.13
C ASP A 218 22.17 1.36 10.01
N LEU A 219 21.80 1.23 11.28
CA LEU A 219 21.89 2.29 12.29
C LEU A 219 23.10 2.09 13.23
N GLY A 220 23.84 0.99 13.07
CA GLY A 220 24.96 0.63 13.92
C GLY A 220 24.57 0.29 15.37
N PRO A 221 25.56 0.16 16.27
CA PRO A 221 25.33 -0.17 17.67
C PRO A 221 24.66 1.00 18.40
N MET A 222 23.63 0.69 19.19
CA MET A 222 22.86 1.67 19.97
C MET A 222 22.64 1.19 21.40
N PRO A 223 22.47 2.12 22.36
CA PRO A 223 21.96 1.79 23.69
C PRO A 223 20.60 1.10 23.61
N ARG A 224 20.26 0.32 24.63
CA ARG A 224 19.10 -0.59 24.63
C ARG A 224 17.78 0.06 24.16
N GLU A 225 17.40 1.20 24.73
CA GLU A 225 16.14 1.88 24.41
C GLU A 225 16.11 2.41 22.97
N LEU A 226 17.22 3.00 22.52
CA LEU A 226 17.35 3.51 21.15
C LEU A 226 17.47 2.37 20.13
N GLY A 227 18.08 1.24 20.52
CA GLY A 227 18.13 0.03 19.71
C GLY A 227 16.76 -0.64 19.54
N GLN A 228 15.89 -0.59 20.55
CA GLN A 228 14.49 -1.02 20.40
C GLN A 228 13.75 -0.14 19.40
N LEU A 229 13.94 1.18 19.47
CA LEU A 229 13.37 2.13 18.50
C LEU A 229 13.93 1.89 17.08
N ALA A 230 15.23 1.65 16.93
CA ALA A 230 15.86 1.26 15.67
C ALA A 230 15.23 -0.01 15.08
N GLY A 231 14.96 -1.01 15.93
CA GLY A 231 14.27 -2.24 15.55
C GLY A 231 12.84 -2.01 15.08
N ALA A 232 12.11 -1.10 15.75
CA ALA A 232 10.75 -0.73 15.35
C ALA A 232 10.74 -0.01 13.98
N ILE A 233 11.64 0.95 13.76
CA ILE A 233 11.79 1.66 12.47
C ILE A 233 12.14 0.68 11.35
N ARG A 234 13.00 -0.31 11.60
CA ARG A 234 13.35 -1.35 10.62
C ARG A 234 12.14 -2.17 10.20
N ARG A 235 11.37 -2.69 11.17
CA ARG A 235 10.14 -3.44 10.88
C ARG A 235 9.11 -2.60 10.12
N MET A 236 9.01 -1.31 10.44
CA MET A 236 8.17 -0.37 9.70
C MET A 236 8.63 -0.23 8.24
N SER A 237 9.94 -0.04 8.00
CA SER A 237 10.52 0.04 6.66
C SER A 237 10.31 -1.26 5.85
N GLU A 238 10.52 -2.42 6.49
CA GLU A 238 10.29 -3.73 5.87
C GLU A 238 8.80 -3.91 5.51
N GLY A 239 7.89 -3.55 6.41
CA GLY A 239 6.45 -3.58 6.16
C GLY A 239 6.04 -2.67 5.00
N LEU A 240 6.54 -1.43 4.97
CA LEU A 240 6.31 -0.49 3.86
C LEU A 240 6.87 -1.03 2.54
N SER A 241 8.08 -1.61 2.56
CA SER A 241 8.69 -2.21 1.36
C SER A 241 7.85 -3.39 0.84
N GLY A 242 7.29 -4.20 1.72
CA GLY A 242 6.39 -5.29 1.34
C GLY A 242 5.10 -4.80 0.69
N VAL A 243 4.50 -3.73 1.25
CA VAL A 243 3.30 -3.10 0.67
C VAL A 243 3.61 -2.52 -0.72
N VAL A 244 4.71 -1.77 -0.87
CA VAL A 244 5.14 -1.22 -2.17
C VAL A 244 5.41 -2.34 -3.17
N GLY A 245 6.08 -3.42 -2.77
CA GLY A 245 6.29 -4.60 -3.61
C GLY A 245 4.97 -5.22 -4.09
N SER A 246 4.01 -5.40 -3.18
CA SER A 246 2.69 -5.95 -3.51
C SER A 246 1.92 -5.06 -4.49
N VAL A 247 2.00 -3.74 -4.33
CA VAL A 247 1.38 -2.78 -5.27
C VAL A 247 2.06 -2.82 -6.64
N ALA A 248 3.38 -2.98 -6.69
CA ALA A 248 4.12 -3.12 -7.94
C ALA A 248 3.75 -4.42 -8.68
N ASP A 249 3.60 -5.54 -7.96
CA ASP A 249 3.17 -6.82 -8.51
C ASP A 249 1.75 -6.74 -9.07
N VAL A 250 0.81 -6.16 -8.30
CA VAL A 250 -0.57 -5.94 -8.74
C VAL A 250 -0.62 -5.03 -9.97
N SER A 251 0.19 -3.97 -10.01
CA SER A 251 0.26 -3.07 -11.18
C SER A 251 0.77 -3.81 -12.42
N THR A 252 1.79 -4.64 -12.27
CA THR A 252 2.35 -5.45 -13.37
C THR A 252 1.33 -6.47 -13.88
N ALA A 253 0.61 -7.14 -12.97
CA ALA A 253 -0.47 -8.05 -13.32
C ALA A 253 -1.62 -7.31 -14.02
N LEU A 254 -1.97 -6.10 -13.57
CA LEU A 254 -3.01 -5.27 -14.18
C LEU A 254 -2.62 -4.84 -15.60
N THR A 255 -1.37 -4.41 -15.83
CA THR A 255 -0.86 -4.09 -17.17
C THR A 255 -0.92 -5.30 -18.09
N THR A 256 -0.54 -6.48 -17.60
CA THR A 256 -0.60 -7.74 -18.37
C THR A 256 -2.04 -8.10 -18.74
N ASN A 257 -2.96 -8.02 -17.78
CA ASN A 257 -4.38 -8.29 -18.00
C ASN A 257 -5.01 -7.28 -18.97
N ALA A 258 -4.63 -6.01 -18.89
CA ALA A 258 -5.10 -4.98 -19.83
C ALA A 258 -4.64 -5.26 -21.26
N ALA A 259 -3.39 -5.69 -21.45
CA ALA A 259 -2.87 -6.08 -22.77
C ALA A 259 -3.59 -7.32 -23.33
N GLN A 260 -3.84 -8.33 -22.48
CA GLN A 260 -4.63 -9.51 -22.87
C GLN A 260 -6.07 -9.14 -23.24
N LEU A 261 -6.71 -8.27 -22.45
CA LEU A 261 -8.06 -7.80 -22.72
C LEU A 261 -8.13 -7.05 -24.05
N SER A 262 -7.18 -6.15 -24.33
CA SER A 262 -7.09 -5.45 -25.62
C SER A 262 -6.99 -6.42 -26.79
N THR A 263 -6.13 -7.43 -26.68
CA THR A 263 -5.99 -8.48 -27.72
C THR A 263 -7.30 -9.24 -27.92
N ARG A 264 -7.98 -9.63 -26.84
CA ARG A 264 -9.28 -10.32 -26.90
C ARG A 264 -10.37 -9.43 -27.49
N SER A 265 -10.36 -8.13 -27.21
CA SER A 265 -11.30 -7.17 -27.80
C SER A 265 -11.13 -7.04 -29.31
N VAL A 266 -9.89 -7.04 -29.82
CA VAL A 266 -9.62 -7.07 -31.26
C VAL A 266 -10.15 -8.36 -31.88
N GLN A 267 -9.84 -9.52 -31.29
CA GLN A 267 -10.34 -10.81 -31.78
C GLN A 267 -11.88 -10.90 -31.76
N LEU A 268 -12.53 -10.33 -30.75
CA LEU A 268 -13.99 -10.26 -30.66
C LEU A 268 -14.57 -9.37 -31.76
N SER A 269 -13.93 -8.24 -32.07
CA SER A 269 -14.32 -7.37 -33.17
C SER A 269 -14.24 -8.08 -34.53
N ASP A 270 -13.16 -8.82 -34.78
CA ASP A 270 -13.00 -9.61 -36.00
C ASP A 270 -14.08 -10.70 -36.11
N SER A 271 -14.34 -11.39 -35.01
CA SER A 271 -15.39 -12.43 -34.94
C SER A 271 -16.78 -11.84 -35.19
N ALA A 272 -17.07 -10.66 -34.63
CA ALA A 272 -18.33 -9.94 -34.90
C ALA A 272 -18.45 -9.54 -36.38
N GLY A 273 -17.34 -9.12 -37.01
CA GLY A 273 -17.28 -8.86 -38.46
C GLY A 273 -17.61 -10.11 -39.29
N GLN A 274 -17.04 -11.27 -38.93
CA GLN A 274 -17.33 -12.54 -39.60
C GLN A 274 -18.80 -12.95 -39.44
N VAL A 275 -19.38 -12.80 -38.24
CA VAL A 275 -20.80 -13.08 -37.99
C VAL A 275 -21.68 -12.16 -38.83
N SER A 276 -21.37 -10.87 -38.93
CA SER A 276 -22.10 -9.93 -39.76
C SER A 276 -22.09 -10.33 -41.24
N ALA A 277 -20.92 -10.72 -41.76
CA ALA A 277 -20.80 -11.22 -43.14
C ALA A 277 -21.59 -12.52 -43.37
N ALA A 278 -21.57 -13.45 -42.40
CA ALA A 278 -22.35 -14.67 -42.47
C ALA A 278 -23.87 -14.38 -42.51
N ILE A 279 -24.34 -13.44 -41.68
CA ILE A 279 -25.75 -13.01 -41.68
C ILE A 279 -26.12 -12.40 -43.04
N ALA A 280 -25.27 -11.55 -43.63
CA ALA A 280 -25.53 -10.98 -44.96
C ALA A 280 -25.67 -12.07 -46.03
N ASN A 281 -24.81 -13.10 -46.01
CA ASN A 281 -24.90 -14.24 -46.91
C ASN A 281 -26.19 -15.07 -46.70
N VAL A 282 -26.63 -15.25 -45.45
CA VAL A 282 -27.89 -15.92 -45.14
C VAL A 282 -29.07 -15.12 -45.67
N SER A 283 -29.10 -13.80 -45.47
CA SER A 283 -30.14 -12.93 -46.02
C SER A 283 -30.21 -13.02 -47.56
N ALA A 284 -29.07 -12.91 -48.25
CA ALA A 284 -29.03 -13.05 -49.71
C ALA A 284 -29.45 -14.45 -50.19
N SER A 285 -29.17 -15.49 -49.41
CA SER A 285 -29.63 -16.85 -49.72
C SER A 285 -31.13 -17.01 -49.51
N ALA A 286 -31.69 -16.39 -48.47
CA ALA A 286 -33.12 -16.38 -48.20
C ALA A 286 -33.89 -15.63 -49.30
N GLU A 287 -33.35 -14.51 -49.81
CA GLU A 287 -33.93 -13.79 -50.96
C GLU A 287 -33.95 -14.66 -52.22
N ARG A 288 -32.83 -15.31 -52.56
CA ARG A 288 -32.76 -16.26 -53.69
C ARG A 288 -33.73 -17.42 -53.51
N GLN A 289 -33.86 -17.95 -52.30
CA GLN A 289 -34.81 -19.02 -52.01
C GLN A 289 -36.27 -18.56 -52.19
N ALA A 290 -36.60 -17.35 -51.76
CA ALA A 290 -37.92 -16.77 -51.96
C ALA A 290 -38.23 -16.55 -53.46
N GLU A 291 -37.24 -16.16 -54.25
CA GLU A 291 -37.37 -16.07 -55.72
C GLU A 291 -37.61 -17.44 -56.36
N SER A 292 -36.79 -18.45 -56.06
CA SER A 292 -37.02 -19.81 -56.56
C SER A 292 -38.37 -20.40 -56.14
N MET A 293 -38.90 -20.03 -54.97
CA MET A 293 -40.24 -20.42 -54.56
C MET A 293 -41.33 -19.77 -55.42
N ARG A 294 -41.15 -18.54 -55.89
CA ARG A 294 -42.09 -17.89 -56.83
C ARG A 294 -42.07 -18.58 -58.19
N ASP A 295 -40.88 -18.89 -58.71
CA ASP A 295 -40.73 -19.62 -59.98
C ASP A 295 -41.40 -21.00 -59.90
N ALA A 296 -41.24 -21.69 -58.77
CA ALA A 296 -41.89 -22.97 -58.52
C ALA A 296 -43.42 -22.86 -58.49
N ASP A 297 -43.98 -21.79 -57.90
CA ASP A 297 -45.43 -21.54 -57.89
C ASP A 297 -45.97 -21.26 -59.30
N GLU A 298 -45.23 -20.51 -60.13
CA GLU A 298 -45.56 -20.27 -61.54
C GLU A 298 -45.57 -21.58 -62.35
N LEU A 299 -44.51 -22.39 -62.22
CA LEU A 299 -44.42 -23.71 -62.84
C LEU A 299 -45.57 -24.64 -62.40
N LEU A 300 -45.97 -24.60 -61.12
CA LEU A 300 -47.12 -25.35 -60.63
C LEU A 300 -48.44 -24.83 -61.22
N GLY A 301 -48.57 -23.52 -61.43
CA GLY A 301 -49.69 -22.91 -62.14
C GLY A 301 -49.80 -23.38 -63.60
N ASP A 302 -48.67 -23.43 -64.30
CA ASP A 302 -48.59 -23.96 -65.67
C ASP A 302 -48.92 -25.45 -65.73
N LEU A 303 -48.41 -26.24 -64.78
CA LEU A 303 -48.70 -27.67 -64.69
C LEU A 303 -50.19 -27.93 -64.43
N ARG A 304 -50.82 -27.18 -63.53
CA ARG A 304 -52.27 -27.26 -63.30
C ARG A 304 -53.05 -26.95 -64.57
N SER A 305 -52.65 -25.91 -65.31
CA SER A 305 -53.28 -25.53 -66.58
C SER A 305 -53.10 -26.62 -67.65
N ALA A 306 -51.90 -27.19 -67.76
CA ALA A 306 -51.62 -28.30 -68.67
C ALA A 306 -52.42 -29.55 -68.33
N ALA A 307 -52.51 -29.91 -67.04
CA ALA A 307 -53.33 -31.02 -66.56
C ALA A 307 -54.81 -30.82 -66.89
N ALA A 308 -55.34 -29.60 -66.70
CA ALA A 308 -56.73 -29.27 -67.07
C ALA A 308 -56.98 -29.42 -68.58
N ARG A 309 -56.04 -28.93 -69.42
CA ARG A 309 -56.11 -29.12 -70.89
C ARG A 309 -56.07 -30.60 -71.27
N SER A 310 -55.22 -31.39 -70.61
CA SER A 310 -55.12 -32.83 -70.84
C SER A 310 -56.42 -33.55 -70.45
N ALA A 311 -57.02 -33.20 -69.31
CA ALA A 311 -58.30 -33.77 -68.88
C ALA A 311 -59.43 -33.45 -69.89
N ALA A 312 -59.50 -32.21 -70.38
CA ALA A 312 -60.46 -31.80 -71.40
C ALA A 312 -60.21 -32.50 -72.75
N ALA A 313 -58.95 -32.73 -73.12
CA ALA A 313 -58.61 -33.53 -74.30
C ALA A 313 -59.06 -35.00 -74.14
N SER A 314 -58.82 -35.62 -72.98
CA SER A 314 -59.30 -36.96 -72.67
C SER A 314 -60.83 -37.08 -72.74
N GLN A 315 -61.57 -36.10 -72.22
CA GLN A 315 -63.03 -36.05 -72.35
C GLN A 315 -63.49 -35.97 -73.82
N ARG A 316 -62.80 -35.18 -74.65
CA ARG A 316 -63.07 -35.14 -76.09
C ARG A 316 -62.79 -36.47 -76.77
N VAL A 317 -61.70 -37.16 -76.41
CA VAL A 317 -61.39 -38.49 -76.95
C VAL A 317 -62.50 -39.48 -76.59
N VAL A 318 -62.99 -39.48 -75.34
CA VAL A 318 -64.12 -40.33 -74.92
C VAL A 318 -65.37 -40.01 -75.75
N ALA A 319 -65.71 -38.73 -75.93
CA ALA A 319 -66.87 -38.32 -76.73
C ALA A 319 -66.75 -38.74 -78.21
N VAL A 320 -65.56 -38.63 -78.81
CA VAL A 320 -65.29 -39.09 -80.18
C VAL A 320 -65.40 -40.61 -80.26
N ALA A 321 -64.83 -41.35 -79.31
CA ALA A 321 -64.94 -42.81 -79.25
C ALA A 321 -66.41 -43.27 -79.15
N ASP A 322 -67.23 -42.58 -78.34
CA ASP A 322 -68.67 -42.81 -78.26
C ASP A 322 -69.39 -42.47 -79.57
N GLY A 323 -68.96 -41.42 -80.27
CA GLY A 323 -69.42 -41.10 -81.62
C GLY A 323 -69.14 -42.25 -82.60
N ILE A 324 -67.90 -42.71 -82.67
CA ILE A 324 -67.46 -43.82 -83.52
C ILE A 324 -68.28 -45.08 -83.20
N ARG A 325 -68.46 -45.41 -81.92
CA ARG A 325 -69.22 -46.58 -81.48
C ARG A 325 -70.68 -46.54 -81.95
N ARG A 326 -71.35 -45.37 -81.86
CA ARG A 326 -72.72 -45.19 -82.38
C ARG A 326 -72.78 -45.32 -83.89
N THR A 327 -71.87 -44.65 -84.62
CA THR A 327 -71.81 -44.72 -86.08
C THR A 327 -71.56 -46.14 -86.57
N ALA A 328 -70.65 -46.88 -85.92
CA ALA A 328 -70.39 -48.28 -86.23
C ALA A 328 -71.65 -49.15 -86.01
N ALA A 329 -72.39 -48.96 -84.92
CA ALA A 329 -73.65 -49.67 -84.68
C ALA A 329 -74.71 -49.37 -85.75
N THR A 330 -74.83 -48.10 -86.17
CA THR A 330 -75.73 -47.71 -87.28
C THR A 330 -75.32 -48.38 -88.60
N HIS A 331 -74.03 -48.37 -88.95
CA HIS A 331 -73.54 -49.07 -90.14
C HIS A 331 -73.75 -50.58 -90.07
N GLN A 332 -73.58 -51.21 -88.91
CA GLN A 332 -73.88 -52.62 -88.73
C GLN A 332 -75.37 -52.92 -88.98
N GLY A 333 -76.27 -52.02 -88.54
CA GLY A 333 -77.70 -52.10 -88.88
C GLY A 333 -77.96 -51.96 -90.38
N HIS A 334 -77.33 -50.99 -91.05
CA HIS A 334 -77.44 -50.83 -92.51
C HIS A 334 -76.89 -52.04 -93.28
N LEU A 335 -75.77 -52.63 -92.84
CA LEU A 335 -75.21 -53.84 -93.43
C LEU A 335 -76.16 -55.04 -93.25
N GLY A 336 -76.80 -55.16 -92.08
CA GLY A 336 -77.84 -56.17 -91.84
C GLY A 336 -79.03 -56.00 -92.79
N ALA A 337 -79.52 -54.77 -92.97
CA ALA A 337 -80.59 -54.48 -93.91
C ALA A 337 -80.19 -54.77 -95.38
N ALA A 338 -78.99 -54.34 -95.80
CA ALA A 338 -78.48 -54.61 -97.14
C ALA A 338 -78.33 -56.11 -97.40
N SER A 339 -77.88 -56.89 -96.41
CA SER A 339 -77.82 -58.34 -96.52
C SER A 339 -79.21 -58.97 -96.69
N ALA A 340 -80.23 -58.45 -96.01
CA ALA A 340 -81.60 -58.91 -96.19
C ALA A 340 -82.12 -58.60 -97.61
N THR A 341 -81.85 -57.39 -98.12
CA THR A 341 -82.19 -57.01 -99.51
C THR A 341 -81.45 -57.86 -100.55
N LEU A 342 -80.19 -58.22 -100.29
CA LEU A 342 -79.43 -59.11 -101.19
C LEU A 342 -80.03 -60.52 -101.23
N LEU A 343 -80.54 -61.03 -100.10
CA LEU A 343 -81.26 -62.31 -100.07
C LEU A 343 -82.57 -62.25 -100.85
N GLU A 344 -83.32 -61.14 -100.71
CA GLU A 344 -84.54 -60.89 -101.50
C GLU A 344 -84.23 -60.80 -103.01
N LEU A 345 -83.15 -60.09 -103.37
CA LEU A 345 -82.67 -60.02 -104.75
C LEU A 345 -82.28 -61.40 -105.30
N HIS A 346 -81.63 -62.24 -104.49
CA HIS A 346 -81.28 -63.60 -104.89
C HIS A 346 -82.54 -64.42 -105.21
N GLU A 347 -83.59 -64.32 -104.40
CA GLU A 347 -84.89 -64.98 -104.65
C GLU A 347 -85.56 -64.46 -105.95
N VAL A 348 -85.48 -63.15 -106.21
CA VAL A 348 -85.98 -62.57 -107.46
C VAL A 348 -85.21 -63.12 -108.66
N VAL A 349 -83.87 -63.19 -108.60
CA VAL A 349 -83.02 -63.73 -109.68
C VAL A 349 -83.30 -65.21 -109.93
N GLU A 350 -83.48 -66.01 -108.87
CA GLU A 350 -83.90 -67.42 -108.99
C GLU A 350 -85.23 -67.56 -109.72
N ARG A 351 -86.26 -66.79 -109.32
CA ARG A 351 -87.55 -66.78 -110.03
C ARG A 351 -87.41 -66.35 -111.48
N THR A 352 -86.61 -65.33 -111.78
CA THR A 352 -86.38 -64.89 -113.15
C THR A 352 -85.70 -65.98 -113.98
N THR A 353 -84.70 -66.67 -113.43
CA THR A 353 -84.02 -67.79 -114.09
C THR A 353 -85.00 -68.93 -114.39
N HIS A 354 -85.88 -69.24 -113.44
CA HIS A 354 -86.94 -70.23 -113.66
C HIS A 354 -87.90 -69.79 -114.79
N SER A 355 -88.34 -68.53 -114.80
CA SER A 355 -89.20 -68.01 -115.88
C SER A 355 -88.52 -68.04 -117.25
N VAL A 356 -87.21 -67.75 -117.33
CA VAL A 356 -86.44 -67.87 -118.58
C VAL A 356 -86.37 -69.32 -119.05
N SER A 357 -86.18 -70.28 -118.14
CA SER A 357 -86.21 -71.71 -118.49
C SER A 357 -87.59 -72.17 -118.97
N GLN A 358 -88.68 -71.67 -118.38
CA GLN A 358 -90.03 -71.95 -118.89
C GLN A 358 -90.25 -71.36 -120.30
N LEU A 359 -89.73 -70.15 -120.55
CA LEU A 359 -89.73 -69.53 -121.87
C LEU A 359 -88.94 -70.34 -122.90
N ASP A 360 -87.77 -70.87 -122.54
CA ASP A 360 -86.97 -71.77 -123.39
C ASP A 360 -87.75 -73.04 -123.75
N GLY A 361 -88.41 -73.66 -122.77
CA GLY A 361 -89.30 -74.80 -123.00
C GLY A 361 -90.47 -74.48 -123.94
N ALA A 362 -91.09 -73.30 -123.80
CA ALA A 362 -92.15 -72.85 -124.70
C ALA A 362 -91.62 -72.59 -126.12
N ALA A 363 -90.41 -72.03 -126.27
CA ALA A 363 -89.78 -71.81 -127.56
C ALA A 363 -89.41 -73.12 -128.27
N ALA A 364 -88.98 -74.15 -127.52
CA ALA A 364 -88.76 -75.50 -128.05
C ALA A 364 -90.05 -76.11 -128.59
N ALA A 365 -91.17 -75.99 -127.85
CA ALA A 365 -92.48 -76.46 -128.31
C ALA A 365 -92.96 -75.74 -129.59
N VAL A 366 -92.65 -74.44 -129.73
CA VAL A 366 -92.91 -73.71 -130.99
C VAL A 366 -92.06 -74.24 -132.14
N SER A 367 -90.78 -74.57 -131.90
CA SER A 367 -89.92 -75.15 -132.94
C SER A 367 -90.42 -76.52 -133.42
N GLU A 368 -90.84 -77.38 -132.49
CA GLU A 368 -91.44 -78.69 -132.81
C GLU A 368 -92.72 -78.53 -133.66
N PHE A 369 -93.57 -77.55 -133.32
CA PHE A 369 -94.75 -77.23 -134.10
C PHE A 369 -94.40 -76.76 -135.53
N VAL A 370 -93.36 -75.92 -135.68
CA VAL A 370 -92.88 -75.46 -136.99
C VAL A 370 -92.35 -76.62 -137.84
N GLU A 371 -91.63 -77.57 -137.24
CA GLU A 371 -91.11 -78.77 -137.90
C GLU A 371 -92.25 -79.65 -138.43
N LEU A 372 -93.26 -79.93 -137.60
CA LEU A 372 -94.47 -80.66 -137.98
C LEU A 372 -95.23 -79.97 -139.12
N THR A 373 -95.29 -78.63 -139.09
CA THR A 373 -95.92 -77.85 -140.15
C THR A 373 -95.15 -78.00 -141.47
N GLY A 374 -93.82 -78.07 -141.41
CA GLY A 374 -92.95 -78.35 -142.54
C GLY A 374 -93.16 -79.75 -143.13
N GLU A 375 -93.30 -80.77 -142.29
CA GLU A 375 -93.61 -82.14 -142.74
C GLU A 375 -94.98 -82.24 -143.45
N LEU A 376 -96.00 -81.59 -142.90
CA LEU A 376 -97.34 -81.55 -143.50
C LEU A 376 -97.34 -80.83 -144.86
N ALA A 377 -96.58 -79.74 -144.99
CA ALA A 377 -96.43 -79.04 -146.26
C ALA A 377 -95.80 -79.95 -147.33
N GLY A 378 -94.75 -80.70 -146.98
CA GLY A 378 -94.10 -81.67 -147.88
C GLY A 378 -95.01 -82.83 -148.29
N GLN A 379 -95.84 -83.35 -147.38
CA GLN A 379 -96.85 -84.36 -147.72
C GLN A 379 -97.92 -83.80 -148.67
N THR A 380 -98.32 -82.55 -148.47
CA THR A 380 -99.34 -81.89 -149.30
C THR A 380 -98.83 -81.66 -150.73
N GLU A 381 -97.56 -81.29 -150.88
CA GLU A 381 -96.89 -81.13 -152.18
C GLU A 381 -96.83 -82.46 -152.94
N LEU A 382 -96.53 -83.56 -152.26
CA LEU A 382 -96.52 -84.91 -152.84
C LEU A 382 -97.92 -85.40 -153.26
N LEU A 383 -98.95 -85.09 -152.47
CA LEU A 383 -100.34 -85.39 -152.79
C LEU A 383 -100.82 -84.61 -154.02
N ALA A 384 -100.49 -83.32 -154.09
CA ALA A 384 -100.81 -82.46 -155.21
C ALA A 384 -100.13 -82.93 -156.51
N LEU A 385 -98.86 -83.36 -156.42
CA LEU A 385 -98.12 -83.88 -157.57
C LEU A 385 -98.71 -85.20 -158.11
N ASN A 386 -99.08 -86.14 -157.22
CA ASN A 386 -99.73 -87.39 -157.63
C ASN A 386 -101.11 -87.13 -158.27
N ALA A 387 -101.86 -86.15 -157.76
CA ALA A 387 -103.14 -85.76 -158.36
C ALA A 387 -102.95 -85.15 -159.76
N ALA A 388 -101.94 -84.29 -159.95
CA ALA A 388 -101.60 -83.68 -161.24
C ALA A 388 -101.18 -84.72 -162.30
N ILE A 389 -100.45 -85.77 -161.89
CA ILE A 389 -100.04 -86.87 -162.78
C ILE A 389 -101.26 -87.69 -163.25
N GLU A 390 -102.19 -88.02 -162.35
CA GLU A 390 -103.32 -88.89 -162.71
C GLU A 390 -104.38 -88.14 -163.53
N ALA A 391 -104.50 -86.83 -163.35
CA ALA A 391 -105.32 -85.97 -164.21
C ALA A 391 -104.84 -85.95 -165.67
N ALA A 392 -103.52 -85.93 -165.90
CA ALA A 392 -102.92 -85.96 -167.24
C ALA A 392 -103.18 -87.28 -167.98
N ARG A 393 -103.42 -88.37 -167.26
CA ARG A 393 -103.61 -89.72 -167.81
C ARG A 393 -105.04 -89.98 -168.31
N ALA A 394 -106.02 -89.23 -167.81
CA ALA A 394 -107.45 -89.47 -168.06
C ALA A 394 -108.01 -88.81 -169.34
N GLY A 395 -107.19 -88.10 -170.13
CA GLY A 395 -107.63 -87.48 -171.40
C GLY A 395 -108.86 -86.59 -171.23
N ALA A 396 -109.82 -86.64 -172.16
CA ALA A 396 -110.98 -85.74 -172.19
C ALA A 396 -111.93 -85.79 -170.95
N ALA A 397 -111.71 -86.71 -170.00
CA ALA A 397 -112.42 -86.74 -168.71
C ALA A 397 -111.63 -86.09 -167.54
N GLY A 398 -110.37 -85.71 -167.76
CA GLY A 398 -109.41 -85.29 -166.72
C GLY A 398 -109.10 -83.79 -166.65
N GLU A 399 -109.56 -82.95 -167.59
CA GLU A 399 -109.22 -81.52 -167.62
C GLU A 399 -109.69 -80.74 -166.37
N GLY A 400 -110.72 -81.22 -165.66
CA GLY A 400 -111.20 -80.58 -164.43
C GLY A 400 -110.37 -80.89 -163.17
N PHE A 401 -109.46 -81.88 -163.22
CA PHE A 401 -108.70 -82.36 -162.06
C PHE A 401 -107.24 -81.88 -162.01
N ALA A 402 -106.74 -81.22 -163.06
CA ALA A 402 -105.34 -80.79 -163.17
C ALA A 402 -105.05 -79.37 -162.63
N VAL A 403 -106.07 -78.66 -162.10
CA VAL A 403 -105.95 -77.30 -161.55
C VAL A 403 -105.67 -77.32 -160.06
#